data_AF-A0A645GAH2-F1
#
_entry.id   AF-A0A645GAH2-F1
#
_cell.length_a   1.000
_cell.length_b   1.000
_cell.length_c   1.000
_cell.angle_alpha   90.00
_cell.angle_beta   90.00
_cell.angle_gamma   90.00
#
_symmetry.space_group_name_H-M   'P 1'
#
loop_
_entity.id
_entity.type
_entity.pdbx_description
1 polymer ?
#
loop_
_entity_poly.entity_id
_entity_poly.type
_entity_poly.pdbx_seq_one_letter_code
_entity_poly.pdbx_strand_id
1 'polypeptide(L)'
;MLSAIALLESDAVLRLANCDLKSVSYLSSQLSTLQSAGLDFEKQYKCASNIKSNHGIEHMGGAMGSLSFKLPYSDEVEQQYLEGNLFSDLTLKDSRDFRREIEKIVKEVFG
;
A
#
# COMPACT_ATOMS: atom_id res chain seq x y z
N MET A 1 -6.54 6.94 -15.01
CA MET A 1 -5.94 8.26 -14.74
C MET A 1 -6.30 8.61 -13.31
N LEU A 2 -5.32 8.67 -12.41
CA LEU A 2 -5.52 9.23 -11.07
C LEU A 2 -5.70 10.74 -11.29
N SER A 3 -6.90 11.27 -11.16
CA SER A 3 -7.12 12.70 -11.42
C SER A 3 -6.45 13.50 -10.30
N ALA A 4 -5.69 14.54 -10.66
CA ALA A 4 -5.07 15.43 -9.67
C ALA A 4 -6.10 16.05 -8.71
N ILE A 5 -7.37 16.13 -9.15
CA ILE A 5 -8.52 16.57 -8.35
C ILE A 5 -8.82 15.59 -7.22
N ALA A 6 -8.83 14.27 -7.47
CA ALA A 6 -9.06 13.28 -6.42
C ALA A 6 -7.98 13.31 -5.31
N LEU A 7 -6.78 13.76 -5.66
CA LEU A 7 -5.69 13.98 -4.71
C LEU A 7 -5.87 15.28 -3.92
N LEU A 8 -6.35 16.36 -4.55
CA LEU A 8 -6.62 17.64 -3.89
C LEU A 8 -7.78 17.58 -2.90
N GLU A 9 -8.80 16.78 -3.20
CA GLU A 9 -10.01 16.66 -2.37
C GLU A 9 -9.89 15.57 -1.29
N SER A 10 -8.82 14.77 -1.28
CA SER A 10 -8.66 13.69 -0.31
C SER A 10 -8.12 14.18 1.03
N ASP A 11 -8.80 13.82 2.12
CA ASP A 11 -8.33 14.07 3.50
C ASP A 11 -7.10 13.23 3.88
N ALA A 12 -6.94 12.06 3.25
CA ALA A 12 -5.82 11.16 3.44
C ALA A 12 -5.50 10.38 2.16
N VAL A 13 -4.21 10.15 1.92
CA VAL A 13 -3.73 9.38 0.77
C VAL A 13 -2.95 8.15 1.26
N LEU A 14 -3.52 6.96 1.04
CA LEU A 14 -2.83 5.68 1.23
C LEU A 14 -2.07 5.31 -0.05
N ARG A 15 -0.74 5.28 0.04
CA ARG A 15 0.14 4.96 -1.10
C ARG A 15 0.65 3.53 -0.99
N LEU A 16 0.21 2.69 -1.92
CA LEU A 16 0.62 1.30 -2.02
C LEU A 16 1.85 1.18 -2.95
N ALA A 17 2.92 0.59 -2.45
CA ALA A 17 4.07 0.18 -3.25
C ALA A 17 4.24 -1.33 -3.15
N ASN A 18 4.24 -2.02 -4.28
CA ASN A 18 4.57 -3.44 -4.32
C ASN A 18 6.03 -3.67 -3.89
N CYS A 19 6.33 -4.84 -3.32
CA CYS A 19 7.65 -5.18 -2.79
C CYS A 19 8.70 -5.51 -3.88
N ASP A 20 8.80 -4.65 -4.90
CA ASP A 20 9.78 -4.73 -5.98
C ASP A 20 10.39 -3.35 -6.30
N LEU A 21 11.67 -3.34 -6.67
CA LEU A 21 12.43 -2.10 -6.91
C LEU A 21 11.82 -1.18 -7.98
N LYS A 22 11.11 -1.75 -8.98
CA LYS A 22 10.50 -0.97 -10.06
C LYS A 22 9.30 -0.19 -9.56
N SER A 23 8.43 -0.85 -8.78
CA SER A 23 7.25 -0.24 -8.17
C SER A 23 7.61 0.87 -7.18
N VAL A 24 8.64 0.65 -6.35
CA VAL A 24 9.17 1.66 -5.42
C VAL A 24 9.75 2.86 -6.16
N SER A 25 10.58 2.64 -7.18
CA SER A 25 11.19 3.71 -7.96
C SER A 25 10.15 4.53 -8.74
N TYR A 26 9.12 3.86 -9.28
CA TYR A 26 8.00 4.49 -9.96
C TYR A 26 7.21 5.42 -9.01
N LEU A 27 6.88 4.92 -7.82
CA LEU A 27 6.15 5.70 -6.81
C LEU A 27 6.96 6.92 -6.35
N SER A 28 8.27 6.77 -6.15
CA SER A 28 9.17 7.86 -5.75
C SER A 28 9.25 8.97 -6.81
N SER A 29 9.30 8.61 -8.09
CA SER A 29 9.33 9.58 -9.21
C SER A 29 8.01 10.36 -9.37
N GLN A 30 6.88 9.70 -9.14
CA GLN A 30 5.59 10.39 -9.08
C GLN A 30 5.52 11.35 -7.88
N LEU A 31 6.16 11.00 -6.75
CA LEU A 31 6.18 11.80 -5.54
C LEU A 31 6.89 13.14 -5.74
N SER A 32 8.08 13.13 -6.35
CA SER A 32 8.81 14.36 -6.69
C SER A 32 8.03 15.26 -7.64
N THR A 33 7.21 14.67 -8.51
CA THR A 33 6.38 15.41 -9.47
C THR A 33 5.14 16.02 -8.81
N LEU A 34 4.55 15.36 -7.81
CA LEU A 34 3.39 15.87 -7.08
C LEU A 34 3.81 16.94 -6.04
N GLN A 35 4.95 16.76 -5.38
CA GLN A 35 5.51 17.77 -4.48
C GLN A 35 5.92 19.04 -5.24
N SER A 36 6.48 18.91 -6.44
CA SER A 36 6.78 20.08 -7.28
C SER A 36 5.52 20.80 -7.79
N ALA A 37 4.35 20.13 -7.76
CA ALA A 37 3.05 20.72 -8.06
C ALA A 37 2.39 21.42 -6.85
N GLY A 38 3.07 21.51 -5.70
CA GLY A 38 2.54 22.18 -4.50
C GLY A 38 1.46 21.40 -3.75
N LEU A 39 1.29 20.12 -4.07
CA LEU A 39 0.36 19.22 -3.38
C LEU A 39 1.03 18.72 -2.09
N ASP A 40 0.93 19.51 -1.04
CA ASP A 40 1.35 19.11 0.30
C ASP A 40 0.20 18.35 0.97
N PHE A 41 0.33 17.03 1.04
CA PHE A 41 -0.70 16.14 1.57
C PHE A 41 -0.49 16.00 3.07
N GLU A 42 -1.37 16.60 3.89
CA GLU A 42 -1.23 16.59 5.36
C GLU A 42 -1.14 15.17 5.96
N LYS A 43 -1.84 14.19 5.36
CA LYS A 43 -1.82 12.79 5.80
C LYS A 43 -1.49 11.84 4.66
N GLN A 44 -0.21 11.48 4.56
CA GLN A 44 0.29 10.55 3.56
C GLN A 44 0.82 9.27 4.20
N TYR A 45 0.10 8.17 4.03
CA TYR A 45 0.46 6.87 4.59
C TYR A 45 1.18 6.02 3.53
N LYS A 46 2.41 5.59 3.83
CA LYS A 46 3.18 4.71 2.94
C LYS A 46 2.95 3.26 3.33
N CYS A 47 2.43 2.46 2.41
CA CYS A 47 2.18 1.03 2.60
C CYS A 47 3.00 0.21 1.62
N ALA A 48 3.83 -0.70 2.12
CA ALA A 48 4.42 -1.75 1.30
C ALA A 48 3.44 -2.92 1.17
N SER A 49 3.18 -3.39 -0.04
CA SER A 49 2.24 -4.48 -0.33
C SER A 49 2.92 -5.70 -0.94
N ASN A 50 2.26 -6.85 -0.86
CA ASN A 50 2.72 -8.13 -1.42
C ASN A 50 4.08 -8.56 -0.84
N ILE A 51 4.23 -8.38 0.46
CA ILE A 51 5.47 -8.68 1.16
C ILE A 51 5.58 -10.20 1.33
N LYS A 52 6.45 -10.82 0.55
CA LYS A 52 6.83 -12.23 0.74
C LYS A 52 7.82 -12.36 1.90
N SER A 53 7.85 -13.52 2.55
CA SER A 53 8.69 -13.83 3.73
C SER A 53 10.19 -13.66 3.49
N ASN A 54 10.61 -13.57 2.23
CA ASN A 54 12.00 -13.42 1.84
C ASN A 54 12.44 -11.95 1.94
N HIS A 55 13.22 -11.60 2.97
CA HIS A 55 14.22 -10.51 3.17
C HIS A 55 14.16 -9.15 2.43
N GLY A 56 13.22 -8.88 1.52
CA GLY A 56 13.18 -7.68 0.68
C GLY A 56 12.73 -6.42 1.42
N ILE A 57 12.07 -6.57 2.57
CA ILE A 57 11.55 -5.44 3.36
C ILE A 57 12.69 -4.60 3.93
N GLU A 58 13.77 -5.23 4.40
CA GLU A 58 14.90 -4.52 5.03
C GLU A 58 15.61 -3.62 4.01
N HIS A 59 15.77 -4.09 2.77
CA HIS A 59 16.28 -3.27 1.67
C HIS A 59 15.30 -2.16 1.25
N MET A 60 13.99 -2.38 1.39
CA MET A 60 12.96 -1.40 0.99
C MET A 60 12.76 -0.28 2.01
N GLY A 61 12.94 -0.56 3.30
CA GLY A 61 12.91 0.46 4.36
C GLY A 61 13.95 1.56 4.13
N GLY A 62 15.11 1.21 3.55
CA GLY A 62 16.14 2.18 3.15
C GLY A 62 15.75 3.05 1.94
N ALA A 63 14.93 2.54 1.02
CA ALA A 63 14.53 3.24 -0.20
C ALA A 63 13.23 4.07 -0.08
N MET A 64 12.28 3.64 0.76
CA MET A 64 10.98 4.33 0.95
C MET A 64 10.91 5.21 2.22
N GLY A 65 11.89 5.10 3.12
CA GLY A 65 11.85 5.72 4.44
C GLY A 65 10.90 5.00 5.40
N SER A 66 10.34 5.73 6.38
CA SER A 66 9.37 5.18 7.34
C SER A 66 8.08 4.74 6.63
N LEU A 67 7.83 3.42 6.60
CA LEU A 67 6.57 2.83 6.16
C LEU A 67 5.55 2.90 7.29
N SER A 68 4.34 3.38 6.99
CA SER A 68 3.21 3.39 7.93
C SER A 68 2.60 1.99 8.07
N PHE A 69 2.56 1.23 6.97
CA PHE A 69 1.93 -0.09 6.92
C PHE A 69 2.73 -1.10 6.09
N LYS A 70 2.55 -2.38 6.41
CA LYS A 70 3.20 -3.50 5.73
C LYS A 70 2.18 -4.61 5.50
N LEU A 71 1.67 -4.71 4.27
CA LEU A 71 0.72 -5.76 3.88
C LEU A 71 1.47 -7.03 3.44
N PRO A 72 1.38 -8.13 4.21
CA PRO A 72 1.99 -9.40 3.83
C PRO A 72 1.33 -9.97 2.57
N TYR A 73 2.07 -10.81 1.86
CA TYR A 73 1.49 -11.65 0.83
C TYR A 73 0.51 -12.65 1.46
N SER A 74 -0.61 -12.91 0.78
CA SER A 74 -1.61 -13.90 1.16
C SER A 74 -2.03 -14.70 -0.07
N ASP A 75 -1.88 -16.02 0.00
CA ASP A 75 -2.29 -16.93 -1.06
C ASP A 75 -3.80 -16.84 -1.34
N GLU A 76 -4.63 -16.70 -0.29
CA GLU A 76 -6.09 -16.52 -0.42
C GLU A 76 -6.45 -15.26 -1.24
N VAL A 77 -5.73 -14.15 -1.02
CA VAL A 77 -5.95 -12.90 -1.77
C VAL A 77 -5.50 -13.03 -3.22
N GLU A 78 -4.35 -13.67 -3.47
CA GLU A 78 -3.88 -13.92 -4.83
C GLU A 78 -4.84 -14.84 -5.59
N GLN A 79 -5.33 -15.90 -4.94
CA GLN A 79 -6.30 -16.82 -5.52
C GLN A 79 -7.61 -16.09 -5.86
N GLN A 80 -8.16 -15.28 -4.95
CA GLN A 80 -9.35 -14.47 -5.24
C GLN A 80 -9.14 -13.51 -6.42
N TYR A 81 -7.95 -12.90 -6.53
CA TYR A 81 -7.61 -12.06 -7.68
C TYR A 81 -7.60 -12.86 -8.99
N LEU A 82 -7.00 -14.06 -9.00
CA LEU A 82 -6.95 -14.93 -10.17
C LEU A 82 -8.32 -15.47 -10.57
N GLU A 83 -9.19 -15.72 -9.59
CA GLU A 83 -10.57 -16.16 -9.80
C GLU A 83 -11.52 -15.01 -10.17
N GLY A 84 -11.05 -13.75 -10.13
CA GLY A 84 -11.85 -12.56 -10.42
C GLY A 84 -12.87 -12.23 -9.33
N ASN A 85 -12.68 -12.73 -8.11
CA ASN A 85 -13.63 -12.67 -7.01
C ASN A 85 -13.02 -11.94 -5.79
N LEU A 86 -12.73 -10.65 -5.97
CA LEU A 86 -12.01 -9.79 -5.00
C LEU A 86 -12.80 -9.38 -3.76
N PHE A 87 -14.08 -9.75 -3.67
CA PHE A 87 -14.98 -9.33 -2.57
C PHE A 87 -15.40 -10.50 -1.67
N SER A 88 -14.76 -11.67 -1.83
CA SER A 88 -15.07 -12.81 -0.98
C SER A 88 -14.39 -12.68 0.38
N ASP A 89 -15.06 -13.18 1.41
CA ASP A 89 -14.50 -13.16 2.77
C ASP A 89 -13.19 -13.92 2.82
N LEU A 90 -12.20 -13.32 3.48
CA LEU A 90 -10.93 -13.97 3.81
C LEU A 90 -11.13 -14.81 5.07
N THR A 91 -11.09 -16.13 4.95
CA THR A 91 -11.40 -17.06 6.04
C THR A 91 -10.23 -17.96 6.42
N LEU A 92 -9.27 -18.13 5.52
CA LEU A 92 -8.13 -19.02 5.72
C LEU A 92 -7.15 -18.49 6.78
N LYS A 93 -6.37 -19.39 7.40
CA LYS A 93 -5.46 -19.02 8.49
C LYS A 93 -4.29 -18.14 8.02
N ASP A 94 -3.85 -18.35 6.78
CA ASP A 94 -2.78 -17.61 6.11
C ASP A 94 -3.15 -16.14 5.82
N SER A 95 -4.43 -15.82 5.58
CA SER A 95 -4.90 -14.46 5.39
C SER A 95 -5.08 -13.67 6.69
N ARG A 96 -4.86 -14.29 7.86
CA ARG A 96 -5.07 -13.64 9.16
C ARG A 96 -4.19 -12.41 9.35
N ASP A 97 -2.92 -12.49 8.98
CA ASP A 97 -1.99 -11.36 9.13
C ASP A 97 -2.30 -10.25 8.12
N PHE A 98 -2.73 -10.61 6.90
CA PHE A 98 -3.25 -9.65 5.93
C PHE A 98 -4.48 -8.91 6.47
N ARG A 99 -5.48 -9.64 6.98
CA ARG A 99 -6.70 -9.07 7.59
C ARG A 99 -6.37 -8.12 8.73
N ARG A 100 -5.46 -8.50 9.63
CA ARG A 100 -5.03 -7.66 10.76
C ARG A 100 -4.42 -6.34 10.30
N GLU A 101 -3.60 -6.35 9.25
CA GLU A 101 -3.00 -5.11 8.74
C GLU A 101 -4.02 -4.23 8.01
N ILE A 102 -4.99 -4.82 7.29
CA ILE A 102 -6.13 -4.08 6.73
C ILE A 102 -6.94 -3.41 7.85
N GLU A 103 -7.24 -4.12 8.94
CA GLU A 103 -7.96 -3.52 10.09
C GLU A 103 -7.22 -2.31 10.69
N LYS A 104 -5.89 -2.35 10.75
CA LYS A 104 -5.06 -1.22 11.20
C LYS A 104 -5.17 -0.03 10.25
N ILE A 105 -5.08 -0.28 8.95
CA ILE A 105 -5.25 0.76 7.93
C ILE A 105 -6.63 1.40 8.04
N VAL A 106 -7.68 0.58 8.14
CA VAL A 106 -9.06 1.07 8.28
C VAL A 106 -9.22 1.95 9.52
N LYS A 107 -8.66 1.52 10.67
CA LYS A 107 -8.67 2.33 11.89
C LYS A 107 -7.93 3.64 11.77
N GLU A 108 -6.81 3.68 11.07
CA GLU A 108 -6.01 4.91 10.93
C GLU A 108 -6.64 5.88 9.92
N VAL A 109 -7.26 5.35 8.86
CA VAL A 109 -7.84 6.18 7.79
C VAL A 109 -9.25 6.67 8.15
N PHE A 110 -10.04 5.87 8.85
CA PHE A 110 -11.46 6.17 9.15
C PHE A 110 -11.78 6.33 10.64
N GLY A 111 -10.84 6.05 11.54
CA GLY A 111 -11.00 6.25 12.99
C GLY A 111 -10.55 7.63 13.43
#